data_AF-A0A1Z9W6M4-F1
#
_entry.id   AF-A0A1Z9W6M4-F1
#
_cell.length_a   1.000
_cell.length_b   1.000
_cell.length_c   1.000
_cell.angle_alpha   90.00
_cell.angle_beta   90.00
_cell.angle_gamma   90.00
#
_symmetry.space_group_name_H-M   'P 1'
#
loop_
_entity.id
_entity.type
_entity.pdbx_description
1 polymer ?
#
loop_
_entity_poly.entity_id
_entity_poly.type
_entity_poly.pdbx_seq_one_letter_code
_entity_poly.pdbx_strand_id
1 'polypeptide(L)'
;MRVFKMIAVSFILLSVFQTTAQGIDSDGDGAPDVTDYYPFNPFKTTDDWGQNVETYPEVFVAPDISELNKNGLQADLNLAVKYFGKYEWEWWAVGQGIDAMLELASAWCDRRIERGQLWYYEQFRSDLNRLKSICLSQTAHPHASLNWKTDSSNSTFFTNDLSTFEGWMEQYRQVSVNSPSSSANAGMDRNGGYTATQASWPFVFDPVTNPSDWNIKEYQNAVLVFHEYYHVVQAQHVFSKTEIVDETNNTVRPEYGPTAFSEGSANYISEYTIRKLSKLGIFEGSVEDFSMKNLMRSQMES
;
A
#
# COMPACT_ATOMS: atom_id res chain seq x y z
N MET A 1 -7.58 18.82 -72.06
CA MET A 1 -6.91 19.10 -70.77
C MET A 1 -7.72 18.47 -69.65
N ARG A 2 -7.30 17.29 -69.18
CA ARG A 2 -7.96 16.58 -68.07
C ARG A 2 -7.25 16.93 -66.77
N VAL A 3 -8.00 17.51 -65.84
CA VAL A 3 -7.57 17.84 -64.49
C VAL A 3 -7.57 16.55 -63.66
N PHE A 4 -6.39 16.10 -63.22
CA PHE A 4 -6.27 15.02 -62.24
C PHE A 4 -6.34 15.62 -60.84
N LYS A 5 -7.37 15.25 -60.07
CA LYS A 5 -7.44 15.48 -58.63
C LYS A 5 -6.50 14.48 -57.95
N MET A 6 -5.46 14.98 -57.26
CA MET A 6 -4.71 14.20 -56.28
C MET A 6 -5.57 14.03 -55.03
N ILE A 7 -5.86 12.78 -54.67
CA ILE A 7 -6.40 12.41 -53.37
C ILE A 7 -5.19 12.25 -52.44
N ALA A 8 -5.05 13.16 -51.47
CA ALA A 8 -4.13 12.99 -50.37
C ALA A 8 -4.70 11.93 -49.41
N VAL A 9 -4.05 10.77 -49.35
CA VAL A 9 -4.34 9.76 -48.33
C VAL A 9 -3.48 10.10 -47.12
N SER A 10 -4.09 10.70 -46.10
CA SER A 10 -3.47 10.87 -44.79
C SER A 10 -3.28 9.49 -44.14
N PHE A 11 -2.04 9.08 -43.96
CA PHE A 11 -1.69 7.98 -43.05
C PHE A 11 -1.89 8.47 -41.62
N ILE A 12 -3.03 8.12 -41.02
CA ILE A 12 -3.19 8.16 -39.58
C ILE A 12 -2.44 6.93 -39.05
N LEU A 13 -1.27 7.15 -38.47
CA LEU A 13 -0.60 6.16 -37.61
C LEU A 13 -1.49 5.98 -36.38
N LEU A 14 -2.42 5.03 -36.43
CA LEU A 14 -3.04 4.49 -35.23
C LEU A 14 -2.00 3.55 -34.59
N SER A 15 -1.37 4.01 -33.51
CA SER A 15 -0.72 3.12 -32.55
C SER A 15 -1.79 2.20 -31.99
N VAL A 16 -1.77 0.94 -32.42
CA VAL A 16 -2.71 -0.08 -31.97
C VAL A 16 -2.24 -0.56 -30.61
N PHE A 17 -2.73 0.07 -29.54
CA PHE A 17 -2.56 -0.49 -28.20
C PHE A 17 -3.35 -1.79 -28.11
N GLN A 18 -2.65 -2.93 -27.98
CA GLN A 18 -3.29 -4.22 -27.76
C GLN A 18 -3.53 -4.38 -26.26
N THR A 19 -4.77 -4.19 -25.82
CA THR A 19 -5.21 -4.67 -24.51
C THR A 19 -5.21 -6.20 -24.54
N THR A 20 -4.19 -6.80 -23.94
CA THR A 20 -4.22 -8.25 -23.63
C THR A 20 -4.94 -8.45 -22.29
N ALA A 21 -5.32 -9.68 -21.98
CA ALA A 21 -5.96 -10.02 -20.70
C ALA A 21 -5.06 -9.78 -19.46
N GLN A 22 -3.83 -9.27 -19.66
CA GLN A 22 -2.79 -9.10 -18.65
C GLN A 22 -2.30 -7.64 -18.48
N GLY A 23 -2.87 -6.66 -19.21
CA GLY A 23 -2.53 -5.23 -19.07
C GLY A 23 -2.28 -4.50 -20.40
N ILE A 24 -1.90 -3.21 -20.32
CA ILE A 24 -1.40 -2.38 -21.43
C ILE A 24 0.08 -2.68 -21.62
N ASP A 25 0.36 -3.37 -22.71
CA ASP A 25 1.67 -3.53 -23.31
C ASP A 25 2.08 -2.18 -23.95
N SER A 26 2.99 -1.47 -23.29
CA SER A 26 3.38 -0.10 -23.64
C SER A 26 4.46 -0.04 -24.73
N ASP A 27 5.22 -1.11 -24.94
CA ASP A 27 6.25 -1.19 -25.98
C ASP A 27 5.82 -2.02 -27.22
N GLY A 28 4.68 -2.71 -27.13
CA GLY A 28 3.98 -3.36 -28.24
C GLY A 28 4.49 -4.77 -28.56
N ASP A 29 5.14 -5.45 -27.62
CA ASP A 29 5.72 -6.79 -27.83
C ASP A 29 4.77 -7.96 -27.51
N GLY A 30 3.57 -7.64 -27.01
CA GLY A 30 2.51 -8.57 -26.63
C GLY A 30 2.60 -9.09 -25.20
N ALA A 31 3.58 -8.64 -24.40
CA ALA A 31 3.83 -9.08 -23.04
C ALA A 31 4.00 -7.89 -22.09
N PRO A 32 3.06 -7.70 -21.14
CA PRO A 32 3.25 -6.73 -20.08
C PRO A 32 4.52 -6.99 -19.25
N ASP A 33 5.58 -6.18 -19.40
CA ASP A 33 6.91 -6.44 -18.84
C ASP A 33 7.66 -5.21 -18.26
N VAL A 34 8.95 -5.36 -17.90
CA VAL A 34 9.77 -4.27 -17.33
C VAL A 34 10.14 -3.17 -18.35
N THR A 35 9.87 -3.39 -19.64
CA THR A 35 9.90 -2.37 -20.68
C THR A 35 8.63 -1.51 -20.65
N ASP A 36 7.57 -1.92 -19.94
CA ASP A 36 6.40 -1.10 -19.69
C ASP A 36 6.68 0.05 -18.72
N TYR A 37 5.89 1.13 -18.83
CA TYR A 37 6.10 2.37 -18.10
C TYR A 37 6.34 2.15 -16.60
N TYR A 38 7.43 2.75 -16.10
CA TYR A 38 7.73 2.77 -14.68
C TYR A 38 6.59 3.47 -13.91
N PRO A 39 6.08 2.90 -12.82
CA PRO A 39 6.63 1.75 -12.11
C PRO A 39 5.91 0.42 -12.43
N PHE A 40 6.41 -0.28 -13.46
CA PHE A 40 6.10 -1.66 -13.86
C PHE A 40 4.63 -2.08 -13.71
N ASN A 41 3.71 -1.18 -14.04
CA ASN A 41 2.28 -1.41 -13.95
C ASN A 41 1.67 -1.27 -15.33
N PRO A 42 1.23 -2.37 -15.94
CA PRO A 42 0.73 -2.32 -17.30
C PRO A 42 -0.64 -1.65 -17.37
N PHE A 43 -1.28 -1.25 -16.27
CA PHE A 43 -2.48 -0.42 -16.34
C PHE A 43 -2.14 1.08 -16.37
N LYS A 44 -0.87 1.45 -16.28
CA LYS A 44 -0.41 2.84 -16.29
C LYS A 44 0.29 3.18 -17.61
N THR A 45 0.07 4.41 -18.06
CA THR A 45 0.73 4.97 -19.26
C THR A 45 1.65 6.15 -18.94
N THR A 46 1.73 6.53 -17.66
CA THR A 46 2.55 7.66 -17.16
C THR A 46 2.99 7.41 -15.71
N ASP A 47 4.13 7.96 -15.31
CA ASP A 47 4.54 8.07 -13.89
C ASP A 47 3.69 9.16 -13.20
N ASP A 48 2.68 8.74 -12.45
CA ASP A 48 1.79 9.59 -11.65
C ASP A 48 2.33 9.87 -10.23
N TRP A 49 3.57 9.46 -9.92
CA TRP A 49 4.19 9.76 -8.63
C TRP A 49 4.38 11.26 -8.42
N GLY A 50 3.79 11.77 -7.34
CA GLY A 50 3.71 13.18 -6.98
C GLY A 50 2.49 13.90 -7.58
N GLN A 51 1.62 13.18 -8.30
CA GLN A 51 0.47 13.78 -8.98
C GLN A 51 -0.84 13.40 -8.31
N ASN A 52 -1.84 14.28 -8.43
CA ASN A 52 -3.19 13.90 -8.05
C ASN A 52 -3.73 12.90 -9.06
N VAL A 53 -4.33 11.82 -8.57
CA VAL A 53 -4.98 10.80 -9.38
C VAL A 53 -6.49 10.97 -9.39
N GLU A 54 -7.15 10.43 -10.43
CA GLU A 54 -8.61 10.51 -10.55
C GLU A 54 -9.34 9.58 -9.56
N THR A 55 -8.76 8.41 -9.30
CA THR A 55 -9.26 7.43 -8.34
C THR A 55 -8.68 7.65 -6.95
N TYR A 56 -9.47 7.35 -5.93
CA TYR A 56 -9.09 7.50 -4.54
C TYR A 56 -8.45 6.21 -3.98
N PRO A 57 -7.86 6.27 -2.78
CA PRO A 57 -7.32 5.09 -2.15
C PRO A 57 -8.33 3.95 -2.06
N GLU A 58 -7.84 2.74 -2.32
CA GLU A 58 -8.63 1.51 -2.27
C GLU A 58 -8.42 0.82 -0.92
N VAL A 59 -9.50 0.31 -0.31
CA VAL A 59 -9.46 -0.41 0.97
C VAL A 59 -9.76 -1.88 0.75
N PHE A 60 -8.83 -2.72 1.19
CA PHE A 60 -8.91 -4.17 1.21
C PHE A 60 -8.84 -4.64 2.66
N VAL A 61 -9.82 -5.44 3.07
CA VAL A 61 -9.90 -5.98 4.43
C VAL A 61 -10.09 -7.48 4.38
N ALA A 62 -9.55 -8.19 5.36
CA ALA A 62 -9.82 -9.61 5.53
C ALA A 62 -11.33 -9.86 5.75
N PRO A 63 -11.89 -10.99 5.28
CA PRO A 63 -13.33 -11.29 5.37
C PRO A 63 -13.93 -11.32 6.79
N ASP A 64 -13.11 -11.50 7.81
CA ASP A 64 -13.50 -11.50 9.23
C ASP A 64 -13.56 -10.10 9.84
N ILE A 65 -13.11 -9.07 9.12
CA ILE A 65 -13.30 -7.67 9.51
C ILE A 65 -14.73 -7.25 9.19
N SER A 66 -15.46 -6.78 10.20
CA SER A 66 -16.85 -6.38 10.04
C SER A 66 -17.02 -5.14 9.15
N GLU A 67 -18.21 -5.03 8.56
CA GLU A 67 -18.57 -3.93 7.67
C GLU A 67 -18.56 -2.58 8.41
N LEU A 68 -18.81 -2.55 9.73
CA LEU A 68 -18.66 -1.34 10.54
C LEU A 68 -17.21 -0.88 10.61
N ASN A 69 -16.28 -1.79 10.89
CA ASN A 69 -14.85 -1.50 10.94
C ASN A 69 -14.30 -1.07 9.58
N LYS A 70 -14.72 -1.73 8.50
CA LYS A 70 -14.36 -1.35 7.13
C LYS A 70 -14.86 0.04 6.76
N ASN A 71 -16.13 0.35 7.06
CA ASN A 71 -16.72 1.64 6.73
C ASN A 71 -16.14 2.80 7.55
N GLY A 72 -15.84 2.56 8.83
CA GLY A 72 -15.14 3.55 9.67
C GLY A 72 -13.74 3.85 9.14
N LEU A 73 -12.96 2.81 8.82
CA LEU A 73 -11.66 2.97 8.16
C LEU A 73 -11.77 3.76 6.85
N GLN A 74 -12.71 3.41 5.98
CA GLN A 74 -12.94 4.13 4.72
C GLN A 74 -13.33 5.60 4.95
N ALA A 75 -14.10 5.90 6.00
CA ALA A 75 -14.47 7.27 6.35
C ALA A 75 -13.26 8.11 6.77
N ASP A 76 -12.39 7.57 7.61
CA ASP A 76 -11.14 8.23 8.02
C ASP A 76 -10.21 8.46 6.81
N LEU A 77 -10.11 7.48 5.92
CA LEU A 77 -9.31 7.59 4.68
C LEU A 77 -9.87 8.68 3.75
N ASN A 78 -11.18 8.72 3.56
CA ASN A 78 -11.84 9.75 2.76
C ASN A 78 -11.60 11.15 3.35
N LEU A 79 -11.54 11.25 4.68
CA LEU A 79 -11.23 12.50 5.36
C LEU A 79 -9.78 12.93 5.13
N ALA A 80 -8.82 12.01 5.23
CA ALA A 80 -7.39 12.26 4.96
C ALA A 80 -7.19 12.73 3.51
N VAL A 81 -7.77 12.02 2.55
CA VAL A 81 -7.80 12.36 1.13
C VAL A 81 -8.36 13.76 0.88
N LYS A 82 -9.48 14.10 1.51
CA LYS A 82 -10.09 15.43 1.37
C LYS A 82 -9.16 16.53 1.87
N TYR A 83 -8.31 16.24 2.86
CA TYR A 83 -7.39 17.20 3.44
C TYR A 83 -6.07 17.31 2.66
N PHE A 84 -5.45 16.18 2.31
CA PHE A 84 -4.10 16.13 1.73
C PHE A 84 -4.07 16.08 0.19
N GLY A 85 -5.20 15.79 -0.44
CA GLY A 85 -5.26 15.48 -1.87
C GLY A 85 -5.33 13.97 -2.12
N LYS A 86 -5.46 13.60 -3.39
CA LYS A 86 -5.68 12.23 -3.82
C LYS A 86 -4.38 11.67 -4.39
N TYR A 87 -3.89 10.58 -3.84
CA TYR A 87 -2.73 9.85 -4.37
C TYR A 87 -3.09 8.38 -4.54
N GLU A 88 -2.45 7.70 -5.50
CA GLU A 88 -2.63 6.26 -5.62
C GLU A 88 -2.10 5.59 -4.36
N TRP A 89 -2.99 4.88 -3.68
CA TRP A 89 -2.66 4.19 -2.44
C TRP A 89 -3.67 3.09 -2.15
N GLU A 90 -3.19 2.01 -1.54
CA GLU A 90 -4.02 0.88 -1.14
C GLU A 90 -3.87 0.68 0.38
N TRP A 91 -4.96 0.44 1.09
CA TRP A 91 -4.92 0.04 2.50
C TRP A 91 -5.32 -1.43 2.62
N TRP A 92 -4.44 -2.24 3.21
CA TRP A 92 -4.64 -3.67 3.41
C TRP A 92 -4.68 -3.99 4.89
N ALA A 93 -5.89 -4.21 5.42
CA ALA A 93 -6.11 -4.52 6.82
C ALA A 93 -6.34 -6.01 7.06
N VAL A 94 -5.52 -6.60 7.92
CA VAL A 94 -5.55 -8.03 8.26
C VAL A 94 -6.41 -8.24 9.51
N GLY A 95 -7.32 -9.22 9.47
CA GLY A 95 -8.12 -9.66 10.63
C GLY A 95 -7.35 -10.61 11.56
N GLN A 96 -8.05 -11.43 12.34
CA GLN A 96 -7.42 -12.41 13.25
C GLN A 96 -7.39 -13.83 12.67
N GLY A 97 -8.37 -14.17 11.84
CA GLY A 97 -8.56 -15.51 11.29
C GLY A 97 -7.46 -15.87 10.30
N ILE A 98 -6.86 -17.06 10.46
CA ILE A 98 -5.84 -17.57 9.52
C ILE A 98 -6.44 -17.72 8.11
N ASP A 99 -7.64 -18.30 7.99
CA ASP A 99 -8.28 -18.48 6.69
C ASP A 99 -8.64 -17.14 6.03
N ALA A 100 -9.12 -16.18 6.82
CA ALA A 100 -9.43 -14.83 6.35
C ALA A 100 -8.17 -14.07 5.90
N MET A 101 -7.06 -14.22 6.63
CA MET A 101 -5.75 -13.71 6.23
C MET A 101 -5.27 -14.35 4.93
N LEU A 102 -5.39 -15.67 4.77
CA LEU A 102 -4.98 -16.38 3.55
C LEU A 102 -5.80 -15.95 2.32
N GLU A 103 -7.09 -15.68 2.50
CA GLU A 103 -7.94 -15.12 1.44
C GLU A 103 -7.47 -13.73 1.01
N LEU A 104 -7.20 -12.85 1.97
CA LEU A 104 -6.64 -11.51 1.71
C LEU A 104 -5.26 -11.59 1.05
N ALA A 105 -4.40 -12.52 1.50
CA ALA A 105 -3.08 -12.75 0.94
C ALA A 105 -3.15 -13.22 -0.52
N SER A 106 -4.11 -14.08 -0.86
CA SER A 106 -4.36 -14.45 -2.25
C SER A 106 -4.74 -13.25 -3.09
N ALA A 107 -5.67 -12.40 -2.61
CA ALA A 107 -6.08 -11.20 -3.33
C ALA A 107 -4.92 -10.20 -3.50
N TRP A 108 -4.09 -10.02 -2.48
CA TRP A 108 -2.85 -9.23 -2.57
C TRP A 108 -1.96 -9.77 -3.68
N CYS A 109 -1.65 -11.07 -3.67
CA CYS A 109 -0.74 -11.66 -4.64
C CYS A 109 -1.27 -11.64 -6.07
N ASP A 110 -2.55 -11.93 -6.28
CA ASP A 110 -3.18 -11.82 -7.60
C ASP A 110 -3.03 -10.40 -8.15
N ARG A 111 -3.32 -9.39 -7.32
CA ARG A 111 -3.19 -7.99 -7.73
C ARG A 111 -1.75 -7.58 -8.04
N ARG A 112 -0.76 -8.02 -7.25
CA ARG A 112 0.66 -7.72 -7.56
C ARG A 112 1.10 -8.38 -8.87
N ILE A 113 0.62 -9.59 -9.17
CA ILE A 113 0.89 -10.27 -10.44
C ILE A 113 0.25 -9.50 -11.60
N GLU A 114 -1.05 -9.20 -11.52
CA GLU A 114 -1.78 -8.45 -12.54
C GLU A 114 -1.15 -7.08 -12.81
N ARG A 115 -0.64 -6.43 -11.76
CA ARG A 115 0.00 -5.12 -11.87
C ARG A 115 1.49 -5.19 -12.17
N GLY A 116 2.11 -6.35 -12.41
CA GLY A 116 3.55 -6.45 -12.69
C GLY A 116 4.46 -6.05 -11.50
N GLN A 117 3.93 -5.96 -10.29
CA GLN A 117 4.60 -5.43 -9.09
C GLN A 117 5.47 -6.48 -8.37
N LEU A 118 5.62 -7.67 -8.95
CA LEU A 118 6.49 -8.74 -8.46
C LEU A 118 7.78 -8.86 -9.29
N TRP A 119 8.30 -7.73 -9.79
CA TRP A 119 9.47 -7.63 -10.68
C TRP A 119 10.74 -8.30 -10.12
N TYR A 120 10.86 -8.44 -8.80
CA TYR A 120 11.98 -9.11 -8.14
C TYR A 120 11.95 -10.65 -8.30
N TYR A 121 10.87 -11.18 -8.86
CA TYR A 121 10.69 -12.58 -9.23
C TYR A 121 10.58 -12.79 -10.75
N GLU A 122 11.14 -11.88 -11.54
CA GLU A 122 10.99 -11.84 -13.00
C GLU A 122 11.27 -13.18 -13.69
N GLN A 123 12.26 -13.92 -13.21
CA GLN A 123 12.62 -15.24 -13.73
C GLN A 123 11.48 -16.28 -13.69
N PHE A 124 10.41 -16.02 -12.94
CA PHE A 124 9.22 -16.87 -12.84
C PHE A 124 7.98 -16.26 -13.51
N ARG A 125 8.09 -15.15 -14.26
CA ARG A 125 6.93 -14.48 -14.87
C ARG A 125 6.15 -15.39 -15.83
N SER A 126 6.80 -16.37 -16.45
CA SER A 126 6.15 -17.39 -17.30
C SER A 126 5.43 -18.51 -16.52
N ASP A 127 5.60 -18.58 -15.20
CA ASP A 127 4.97 -19.57 -14.30
C ASP A 127 4.20 -18.84 -13.19
N LEU A 128 3.02 -18.32 -13.54
CA LEU A 128 2.17 -17.55 -12.65
C LEU A 128 1.78 -18.31 -11.38
N ASN A 129 1.64 -19.64 -11.46
CA ASN A 129 1.32 -20.47 -10.30
C ASN A 129 2.48 -20.48 -9.30
N ARG A 130 3.71 -20.65 -9.79
CA ARG A 130 4.91 -20.56 -8.95
C ARG A 130 5.08 -19.15 -8.38
N LEU A 131 4.90 -18.12 -9.19
CA LEU A 131 4.99 -16.72 -8.77
C LEU A 131 3.98 -16.41 -7.64
N LYS A 132 2.72 -16.81 -7.80
CA LYS A 132 1.69 -16.66 -6.77
C LYS A 132 2.05 -17.40 -5.49
N SER A 133 2.53 -18.64 -5.60
CA SER A 133 2.91 -19.45 -4.44
C SER A 133 4.08 -18.86 -3.65
N ILE A 134 5.06 -18.26 -4.35
CA ILE A 134 6.17 -17.51 -3.74
C ILE A 134 5.65 -16.28 -3.00
N CYS A 135 4.81 -15.45 -3.66
CA CYS A 135 4.20 -14.27 -3.04
C CYS A 135 3.39 -14.63 -1.79
N LEU A 136 2.58 -15.69 -1.85
CA LEU A 136 1.79 -16.17 -0.72
C LEU A 136 2.69 -16.53 0.47
N SER A 137 3.85 -17.15 0.20
CA SER A 137 4.81 -17.48 1.25
C SER A 137 5.44 -16.22 1.85
N GLN A 138 5.82 -15.24 1.04
CA GLN A 138 6.31 -13.95 1.53
C GLN A 138 5.26 -13.21 2.37
N THR A 139 3.97 -13.40 2.06
CA THR A 139 2.87 -12.64 2.64
C THR A 139 2.29 -13.30 3.90
N ALA A 140 2.13 -14.62 3.91
CA ALA A 140 1.32 -15.34 4.91
C ALA A 140 1.99 -16.60 5.48
N HIS A 141 3.31 -16.76 5.35
CA HIS A 141 4.04 -17.81 6.08
C HIS A 141 3.87 -17.63 7.60
N PRO A 142 3.69 -18.70 8.41
CA PRO A 142 3.85 -20.13 8.06
C PRO A 142 2.63 -20.83 7.47
N HIS A 143 1.53 -20.11 7.27
CA HIS A 143 0.25 -20.71 6.88
C HIS A 143 0.13 -20.95 5.37
N ALA A 144 0.86 -20.19 4.55
CA ALA A 144 0.90 -20.38 3.10
C ALA A 144 1.67 -21.64 2.66
N SER A 145 1.21 -22.27 1.58
CA SER A 145 1.84 -23.46 1.00
C SER A 145 3.25 -23.16 0.45
N LEU A 146 4.20 -24.06 0.77
CA LEU A 146 5.57 -24.04 0.26
C LEU A 146 5.78 -24.93 -0.98
N ASN A 147 4.72 -25.25 -1.73
CA ASN A 147 4.81 -26.17 -2.88
C ASN A 147 5.74 -25.68 -4.00
N TRP A 148 6.05 -24.39 -4.06
CA TRP A 148 7.06 -23.83 -4.97
C TRP A 148 8.50 -24.29 -4.64
N LYS A 149 8.76 -24.81 -3.43
CA LYS A 149 10.07 -25.23 -2.93
C LYS A 149 10.46 -26.67 -3.34
N THR A 150 9.97 -27.14 -4.48
CA THR A 150 10.30 -28.49 -5.00
C THR A 150 11.67 -28.55 -5.70
N ASP A 151 12.33 -27.41 -5.88
CA ASP A 151 13.60 -27.29 -6.58
C ASP A 151 14.81 -27.24 -5.63
N SER A 152 15.82 -28.05 -5.93
CA SER A 152 17.12 -28.14 -5.26
C SER A 152 17.96 -26.85 -5.27
N SER A 153 17.60 -25.85 -6.10
CA SER A 153 18.29 -24.56 -6.20
C SER A 153 18.11 -23.65 -4.99
N ASN A 154 17.09 -23.90 -4.14
CA ASN A 154 16.90 -23.40 -2.76
C ASN A 154 17.13 -21.89 -2.50
N SER A 155 17.13 -21.04 -3.52
CA SER A 155 17.27 -19.59 -3.36
C SER A 155 15.89 -18.98 -3.08
N THR A 156 15.57 -18.81 -1.81
CA THR A 156 14.47 -17.95 -1.37
C THR A 156 14.92 -16.49 -1.48
N PHE A 157 14.16 -15.64 -2.18
CA PHE A 157 14.59 -14.26 -2.45
C PHE A 157 14.36 -13.30 -1.27
N PHE A 158 13.49 -13.67 -0.34
CA PHE A 158 13.05 -12.82 0.78
C PHE A 158 13.54 -13.29 2.15
N THR A 159 14.10 -14.49 2.25
CA THR A 159 14.73 -15.01 3.48
C THR A 159 15.72 -16.10 3.12
N ASN A 160 16.72 -16.38 3.96
CA ASN A 160 17.54 -17.59 3.85
C ASN A 160 17.07 -18.71 4.80
N ASP A 161 16.17 -18.38 5.73
CA ASP A 161 15.64 -19.30 6.73
C ASP A 161 14.12 -19.10 6.83
N LEU A 162 13.37 -20.08 6.31
CA LEU A 162 11.91 -20.08 6.42
C LEU A 162 11.43 -20.45 7.83
N SER A 163 12.25 -21.10 8.66
CA SER A 163 11.81 -21.56 9.98
C SER A 163 11.61 -20.41 10.98
N THR A 164 12.24 -19.25 10.71
CA THR A 164 12.14 -18.04 11.52
C THR A 164 11.49 -16.88 10.78
N PHE A 165 11.08 -17.10 9.52
CA PHE A 165 10.42 -16.06 8.72
C PHE A 165 8.94 -16.04 9.08
N GLU A 166 8.35 -14.85 9.16
CA GLU A 166 6.91 -14.68 9.23
C GLU A 166 6.51 -13.73 8.10
N GLY A 167 5.46 -14.09 7.36
CA GLY A 167 4.94 -13.22 6.33
C GLY A 167 4.36 -11.95 6.94
N TRP A 168 4.40 -10.84 6.21
CA TRP A 168 3.97 -9.55 6.76
C TRP A 168 2.51 -9.59 7.23
N MET A 169 1.60 -10.28 6.52
CA MET A 169 0.21 -10.40 6.98
C MET A 169 0.10 -11.22 8.26
N GLU A 170 0.93 -12.26 8.44
CA GLU A 170 0.96 -13.02 9.71
C GLU A 170 1.41 -12.12 10.86
N GLN A 171 2.43 -11.28 10.65
CA GLN A 171 2.89 -10.33 11.66
C GLN A 171 1.78 -9.36 12.08
N TYR A 172 1.07 -8.75 11.12
CA TYR A 172 -0.05 -7.85 11.45
C TYR A 172 -1.27 -8.59 12.01
N ARG A 173 -1.53 -9.84 11.59
CA ARG A 173 -2.56 -10.69 12.21
C ARG A 173 -2.25 -10.88 13.70
N GLN A 174 -1.02 -11.24 14.04
CA GLN A 174 -0.59 -11.49 15.42
C GLN A 174 -0.73 -10.26 16.33
N VAL A 175 -0.51 -9.04 15.82
CA VAL A 175 -0.74 -7.78 16.55
C VAL A 175 -2.16 -7.74 17.13
N SER A 176 -3.15 -8.24 16.40
CA SER A 176 -4.56 -8.17 16.78
C SER A 176 -5.08 -9.39 17.53
N VAL A 177 -4.31 -10.47 17.74
CA VAL A 177 -4.84 -11.74 18.33
C VAL A 177 -5.11 -11.65 19.83
N ASN A 178 -4.25 -10.97 20.60
CA ASN A 178 -4.27 -11.08 22.07
C ASN A 178 -4.87 -9.88 22.79
N SER A 179 -4.97 -8.74 22.14
CA SER A 179 -5.50 -7.50 22.70
C SER A 179 -5.88 -6.57 21.56
N PRO A 180 -6.78 -5.60 21.80
CA PRO A 180 -6.99 -4.50 20.86
C PRO A 180 -5.69 -3.74 20.67
N SER A 181 -4.97 -4.07 19.62
CA SER A 181 -3.78 -3.39 19.19
C SER A 181 -3.83 -3.22 17.68
N SER A 182 -3.47 -2.01 17.27
CA SER A 182 -3.44 -1.59 15.88
C SER A 182 -2.01 -1.19 15.52
N SER A 183 -1.54 -1.68 14.38
CA SER A 183 -0.28 -1.27 13.79
C SER A 183 -0.50 -1.09 12.30
N ALA A 184 0.20 -0.15 11.70
CA ALA A 184 0.22 0.06 10.26
C ALA A 184 1.62 0.47 9.80
N ASN A 185 1.85 0.38 8.50
CA ASN A 185 3.01 0.93 7.82
C ASN A 185 2.56 1.42 6.46
N ALA A 186 2.86 2.68 6.12
CA ALA A 186 2.41 3.36 4.91
C ALA A 186 2.82 2.71 3.58
N GLY A 187 3.83 1.84 3.57
CA GLY A 187 4.35 1.12 2.40
C GLY A 187 4.60 2.02 1.20
N MET A 188 5.64 2.85 1.26
CA MET A 188 5.94 3.93 0.31
C MET A 188 6.89 3.53 -0.83
N ASP A 189 6.63 2.43 -1.53
CA ASP A 189 7.58 1.87 -2.50
C ASP A 189 7.33 2.33 -3.95
N ARG A 190 7.94 3.48 -4.30
CA ARG A 190 7.93 3.99 -5.70
C ARG A 190 8.44 2.96 -6.70
N ASN A 191 9.52 2.23 -6.38
CA ASN A 191 10.13 1.23 -7.27
C ASN A 191 9.27 -0.04 -7.37
N GLY A 192 8.56 -0.39 -6.30
CA GLY A 192 7.53 -1.43 -6.27
C GLY A 192 6.30 -1.09 -7.11
N GLY A 193 6.11 0.18 -7.43
CA GLY A 193 5.00 0.66 -8.26
C GLY A 193 3.66 0.71 -7.58
N TYR A 194 3.68 0.77 -6.26
CA TYR A 194 2.51 1.00 -5.45
C TYR A 194 2.88 1.78 -4.19
N THR A 195 1.91 2.52 -3.67
CA THR A 195 1.89 2.86 -2.25
C THR A 195 0.86 1.93 -1.60
N ALA A 196 1.25 1.10 -0.63
CA ALA A 196 0.30 0.18 -0.01
C ALA A 196 0.55 0.06 1.50
N THR A 197 -0.41 0.56 2.27
CA THR A 197 -0.41 0.39 3.70
C THR A 197 -0.71 -1.05 4.08
N GLN A 198 0.16 -1.61 4.90
CA GLN A 198 -0.02 -2.89 5.56
C GLN A 198 -0.47 -2.60 6.98
N ALA A 199 -1.62 -3.14 7.39
CA ALA A 199 -2.21 -2.82 8.68
C ALA A 199 -2.83 -4.05 9.35
N SER A 200 -2.88 -4.01 10.67
CA SER A 200 -3.67 -4.94 11.47
C SER A 200 -5.14 -4.50 11.54
N TRP A 201 -5.95 -5.19 12.35
CA TRP A 201 -7.39 -5.00 12.40
C TRP A 201 -7.78 -3.57 12.86
N PRO A 202 -8.62 -2.82 12.12
CA PRO A 202 -9.19 -1.54 12.54
C PRO A 202 -10.38 -1.75 13.49
N PHE A 203 -10.17 -2.32 14.68
CA PHE A 203 -11.23 -2.86 15.55
C PHE A 203 -12.15 -1.81 16.22
N VAL A 204 -11.89 -0.50 16.02
CA VAL A 204 -12.44 0.57 16.86
C VAL A 204 -13.92 0.91 16.62
N PHE A 205 -14.49 0.55 15.47
CA PHE A 205 -15.81 1.04 15.03
C PHE A 205 -16.95 0.07 15.31
N ASP A 206 -16.64 -1.22 15.45
CA ASP A 206 -17.63 -2.24 15.77
C ASP A 206 -17.67 -2.50 17.28
N PRO A 207 -18.83 -2.31 17.96
CA PRO A 207 -18.98 -2.61 19.38
C PRO A 207 -18.66 -4.07 19.76
N VAL A 208 -18.70 -5.01 18.81
CA VAL A 208 -18.30 -6.40 19.03
C VAL A 208 -16.79 -6.53 19.22
N THR A 209 -16.01 -5.72 18.49
CA THR A 209 -14.54 -5.74 18.52
C THR A 209 -13.93 -4.62 19.35
N ASN A 210 -14.73 -3.64 19.76
CA ASN A 210 -14.39 -2.58 20.70
C ASN A 210 -15.52 -2.42 21.73
N PRO A 211 -15.66 -3.39 22.66
CA PRO A 211 -16.66 -3.31 23.70
C PRO A 211 -16.43 -2.08 24.59
N SER A 212 -17.50 -1.58 25.21
CA SER A 212 -17.51 -0.29 25.91
C SER A 212 -16.50 -0.16 27.05
N ASP A 213 -16.02 -1.27 27.60
CA ASP A 213 -15.03 -1.34 28.66
C ASP A 213 -13.60 -1.06 28.17
N TRP A 214 -13.32 -1.22 26.87
CA TRP A 214 -12.01 -0.91 26.28
C TRP A 214 -11.82 0.60 26.08
N ASN A 215 -12.92 1.34 25.87
CA ASN A 215 -12.94 2.80 25.71
C ASN A 215 -11.94 3.32 24.65
N ILE A 216 -11.74 2.55 23.59
CA ILE A 216 -10.88 2.94 22.47
C ILE A 216 -11.70 3.85 21.56
N LYS A 217 -11.17 5.05 21.29
CA LYS A 217 -11.89 6.07 20.56
C LYS A 217 -11.59 5.99 19.07
N GLU A 218 -12.59 6.25 18.24
CA GLU A 218 -12.44 6.43 16.79
C GLU A 218 -11.33 7.43 16.44
N TYR A 219 -11.13 8.44 17.29
CA TYR A 219 -10.02 9.39 17.24
C TYR A 219 -8.66 8.72 17.02
N GLN A 220 -8.37 7.61 17.71
CA GLN A 220 -7.08 6.95 17.64
C GLN A 220 -6.84 6.31 16.27
N ASN A 221 -7.89 5.72 15.67
CA ASN A 221 -7.81 5.20 14.30
C ASN A 221 -7.68 6.34 13.28
N ALA A 222 -8.42 7.43 13.46
CA ALA A 222 -8.31 8.59 12.57
C ALA A 222 -6.90 9.18 12.59
N VAL A 223 -6.26 9.27 13.76
CA VAL A 223 -4.86 9.70 13.90
C VAL A 223 -3.91 8.71 13.21
N LEU A 224 -4.09 7.39 13.38
CA LEU A 224 -3.29 6.37 12.69
C LEU A 224 -3.42 6.50 11.17
N VAL A 225 -4.65 6.58 10.65
CA VAL A 225 -4.90 6.73 9.21
C VAL A 225 -4.25 8.00 8.67
N PHE A 226 -4.38 9.13 9.38
CA PHE A 226 -3.74 10.39 8.96
C PHE A 226 -2.21 10.32 9.04
N HIS A 227 -1.66 9.60 10.01
CA HIS A 227 -0.22 9.38 10.16
C HIS A 227 0.31 8.63 8.94
N GLU A 228 -0.29 7.48 8.60
CA GLU A 228 0.12 6.69 7.43
C GLU A 228 -0.15 7.43 6.12
N TYR A 229 -1.26 8.16 6.01
CA TYR A 229 -1.54 8.98 4.82
C TYR A 229 -0.48 10.06 4.63
N TYR A 230 -0.03 10.67 5.73
CA TYR A 230 0.97 11.72 5.65
C TYR A 230 2.33 11.18 5.20
N HIS A 231 2.68 9.95 5.55
CA HIS A 231 3.83 9.26 4.97
C HIS A 231 3.69 9.11 3.45
N VAL A 232 2.50 8.80 2.93
CA VAL A 232 2.24 8.85 1.48
C VAL A 232 2.52 10.26 0.94
N VAL A 233 1.99 11.31 1.57
CA VAL A 233 2.24 12.70 1.14
C VAL A 233 3.74 13.05 1.13
N GLN A 234 4.49 12.64 2.15
CA GLN A 234 5.94 12.82 2.19
C GLN A 234 6.62 12.07 1.04
N ALA A 235 6.22 10.83 0.77
CA ALA A 235 6.79 10.04 -0.32
C ALA A 235 6.51 10.64 -1.71
N GLN A 236 5.34 11.24 -1.88
CA GLN A 236 4.91 11.84 -3.15
C GLN A 236 5.57 13.21 -3.41
N HIS A 237 5.87 14.00 -2.37
CA HIS A 237 6.27 15.42 -2.52
C HIS A 237 7.61 15.81 -1.92
N VAL A 238 8.13 15.03 -0.98
CA VAL A 238 9.35 15.36 -0.23
C VAL A 238 10.47 14.41 -0.59
N PHE A 239 10.19 13.11 -0.68
CA PHE A 239 11.25 12.12 -0.89
C PHE A 239 11.71 12.10 -2.35
N SER A 240 13.01 11.87 -2.54
CA SER A 240 13.59 11.78 -3.86
C SER A 240 12.97 10.62 -4.66
N LYS A 241 12.69 10.88 -5.94
CA LYS A 241 12.21 9.84 -6.88
C LYS A 241 13.26 8.74 -7.14
N THR A 242 14.54 9.04 -6.89
CA THR A 242 15.65 8.12 -7.13
C THR A 242 16.28 7.67 -5.82
N GLU A 243 16.57 6.38 -5.72
CA GLU A 243 17.37 5.82 -4.63
C GLU A 243 18.87 5.94 -4.94
N ILE A 244 19.68 6.00 -3.88
CA ILE A 244 21.14 6.00 -3.96
C ILE A 244 21.71 4.91 -3.05
N VAL A 245 22.94 4.50 -3.32
CA VAL A 245 23.72 3.70 -2.38
C VAL A 245 24.55 4.66 -1.53
N ASP A 246 24.37 4.62 -0.22
CA ASP A 246 25.10 5.46 0.71
C ASP A 246 26.53 4.93 1.00
N GLU A 247 27.29 5.67 1.81
CA GLU A 247 28.65 5.28 2.22
C GLU A 247 28.71 3.99 3.05
N THR A 248 27.57 3.51 3.56
CA THR A 248 27.45 2.24 4.30
C THR A 248 27.02 1.08 3.41
N ASN A 249 26.94 1.30 2.09
CA ASN A 249 26.51 0.33 1.08
C ASN A 249 25.04 -0.10 1.26
N ASN A 250 24.21 0.77 1.83
CA ASN A 250 22.77 0.58 1.92
C ASN A 250 22.06 1.37 0.82
N THR A 251 21.01 0.79 0.25
CA THR A 251 20.09 1.52 -0.63
C THR A 251 19.22 2.43 0.23
N VAL A 252 19.31 3.73 0.02
CA VAL A 252 18.52 4.75 0.73
C VAL A 252 17.78 5.63 -0.25
N ARG A 253 16.63 6.15 0.19
CA ARG A 253 15.91 7.20 -0.53
C ARG A 253 16.32 8.56 0.06
N PRO A 254 17.02 9.43 -0.71
CA PRO A 254 17.33 10.78 -0.28
C PRO A 254 16.07 11.53 0.14
N GLU A 255 16.25 12.55 0.98
CA GLU A 255 15.18 13.44 1.44
C GLU A 255 14.13 12.78 2.37
N TYR A 256 14.25 11.46 2.65
CA TYR A 256 13.53 10.81 3.75
C TYR A 256 13.85 11.48 5.10
N GLY A 257 15.11 11.89 5.27
CA GLY A 257 15.59 12.55 6.48
C GLY A 257 15.77 11.58 7.65
N PRO A 258 16.14 12.07 8.84
CA PRO A 258 16.17 11.25 10.05
C PRO A 258 14.75 10.87 10.49
N THR A 259 14.60 9.76 11.21
CA THR A 259 13.31 9.28 11.77
C THR A 259 12.53 10.38 12.51
N ALA A 260 13.22 11.26 13.24
CA ALA A 260 12.59 12.39 13.93
C ALA A 260 11.85 13.36 12.98
N PHE A 261 12.26 13.46 11.72
CA PHE A 261 11.60 14.28 10.72
C PHE A 261 10.49 13.53 9.98
N SER A 262 10.74 12.29 9.54
CA SER A 262 9.72 11.48 8.85
C SER A 262 8.56 11.14 9.80
N GLU A 263 8.83 10.40 10.87
CA GLU A 263 7.84 9.94 11.85
C GLU A 263 7.34 11.08 12.74
N GLY A 264 8.24 11.97 13.17
CA GLY A 264 7.87 13.07 14.07
C GLY A 264 6.92 14.08 13.42
N SER A 265 7.10 14.38 12.13
CA SER A 265 6.15 15.24 11.41
C SER A 265 4.84 14.53 11.09
N ALA A 266 4.85 13.22 10.79
CA ALA A 266 3.64 12.42 10.65
C ALA A 266 2.81 12.41 11.94
N ASN A 267 3.43 12.18 13.08
CA ASN A 267 2.80 12.25 14.41
C ASN A 267 2.21 13.63 14.70
N TYR A 268 2.96 14.72 14.44
CA TYR A 268 2.44 16.06 14.68
C TYR A 268 1.27 16.40 13.76
N ILE A 269 1.41 16.14 12.47
CA ILE A 269 0.43 16.54 11.45
C ILE A 269 -0.87 15.77 11.62
N SER A 270 -0.82 14.47 11.91
CA SER A 270 -2.03 13.66 12.13
C SER A 270 -2.84 14.17 13.32
N GLU A 271 -2.19 14.30 14.46
CA GLU A 271 -2.74 14.83 15.72
C GLU A 271 -3.30 16.25 15.58
N TYR A 272 -2.50 17.17 15.03
CA TYR A 272 -2.94 18.55 14.79
C TYR A 272 -4.16 18.60 13.88
N THR A 273 -4.14 17.83 12.78
CA THR A 273 -5.15 17.92 11.75
C THR A 273 -6.49 17.37 12.23
N ILE A 274 -6.53 16.20 12.86
CA ILE A 274 -7.78 15.64 13.39
C ILE A 274 -8.42 16.59 14.42
N ARG A 275 -7.61 17.17 15.33
CA ARG A 275 -8.10 18.17 16.29
C ARG A 275 -8.63 19.42 15.64
N LYS A 276 -7.97 19.90 14.60
CA LYS A 276 -8.42 21.07 13.81
C LYS A 276 -9.74 20.75 13.11
N LEU A 277 -9.86 19.58 12.47
CA LEU A 277 -11.08 19.15 11.78
C LEU A 277 -12.23 18.95 12.76
N SER A 278 -11.97 18.44 13.96
CA SER A 278 -12.97 18.34 15.04
C SER A 278 -13.48 19.71 15.49
N LYS A 279 -12.57 20.69 15.71
CA LYS A 279 -12.97 22.07 16.03
C LYS A 279 -13.81 22.75 14.95
N LEU A 280 -13.63 22.33 13.69
CA LEU A 280 -14.42 22.80 12.55
C LEU A 280 -15.74 22.04 12.38
N GLY A 281 -16.02 21.03 13.20
CA GLY A 281 -17.20 20.16 13.07
C GLY A 281 -17.15 19.25 11.85
N ILE A 282 -15.96 19.01 11.28
CA ILE A 282 -15.77 18.14 10.10
C ILE A 282 -15.48 16.70 10.55
N PHE A 283 -14.70 16.52 11.62
CA PHE A 283 -14.50 15.22 12.25
C PHE A 283 -15.49 15.07 13.41
N GLU A 284 -16.32 14.03 13.36
CA GLU A 284 -17.42 13.82 14.31
C GLU A 284 -16.99 13.05 15.57
N GLY A 285 -15.85 12.36 15.53
CA GLY A 285 -15.32 11.61 16.67
C GLY A 285 -14.87 12.51 17.83
N SER A 286 -14.92 11.96 19.04
CA SER A 286 -14.48 12.67 20.26
C SER A 286 -12.95 12.72 20.36
N VAL A 287 -12.38 13.91 20.19
CA VAL A 287 -10.94 14.14 20.33
C VAL A 287 -10.49 14.14 21.80
N GLU A 288 -9.23 13.76 22.02
CA GLU A 288 -8.62 13.81 23.35
C GLU A 288 -8.03 15.19 23.67
N ASP A 289 -8.26 15.67 24.89
CA ASP A 289 -7.76 16.97 25.36
C ASP A 289 -6.46 16.80 26.13
N PHE A 290 -5.35 16.83 25.39
CA PHE A 290 -4.00 16.87 25.96
C PHE A 290 -3.12 17.88 25.23
N SER A 291 -2.05 18.34 25.91
CA SER A 291 -1.10 19.28 25.33
C SER A 291 -0.30 18.64 24.20
N MET A 292 -0.39 19.22 23.01
CA MET A 292 0.38 18.77 21.84
C MET A 292 1.88 18.74 22.12
N LYS A 293 2.39 19.74 22.85
CA LYS A 293 3.81 19.79 23.24
C LYS A 293 4.20 18.58 24.08
N ASN A 294 3.36 18.17 25.03
CA ASN A 294 3.65 17.04 25.89
C ASN A 294 3.56 15.72 25.14
N LEU A 295 2.55 15.55 24.26
CA LEU A 295 2.41 14.35 23.45
C LEU A 295 3.63 14.16 22.53
N MET A 296 3.99 15.19 21.77
CA MET A 296 5.10 15.09 20.82
C MET A 296 6.41 14.78 21.55
N ARG A 297 6.63 15.37 22.72
CA ARG A 297 7.80 15.04 23.55
C ARG A 297 7.78 13.58 24.00
N SER A 298 6.64 13.08 24.50
CA SER A 298 6.58 11.68 24.97
C SER A 298 6.81 10.66 23.86
N GLN A 299 6.32 10.94 22.64
CA GLN A 299 6.51 10.05 21.49
C GLN A 299 7.93 10.07 20.92
N MET A 300 8.70 11.14 21.14
CA MET A 300 10.11 11.21 20.75
C MET A 300 11.06 10.61 21.80
N GLU A 301 10.59 10.46 23.05
CA GLU A 301 11.34 9.90 24.17
C GLU A 301 11.10 8.38 24.36
N SER A 302 10.08 7.82 23.71
CA SER A 302 9.73 6.39 23.70
C SER A 302 10.49 5.59 22.66
#